data_AF-A0A1R2B8B3-F1
#
_entry.id   AF-A0A1R2B8B3-F1
#
_cell.length_a   1.000
_cell.length_b   1.000
_cell.length_c   1.000
_cell.angle_alpha   90.00
_cell.angle_beta   90.00
_cell.angle_gamma   90.00
#
_symmetry.space_group_name_H-M   'P 1'
#
loop_
_entity.id
_entity.type
_entity.pdbx_description
1 polymer ?
#
loop_
_entity_poly.entity_id
_entity_poly.type
_entity_poly.pdbx_seq_one_letter_code
_entity_poly.pdbx_strand_id
1 'polypeptide(L)'
;MLSRFPLRFIRDKFKEPRIRTFLYTPLSKPPGLNLKAQEGWTPQKYLKKIGGDTEEFAEKFESVQEIFDSKRWELKGKGIPPRQRKYILRITEYLRRGVLNFDMLEKRTAAPRKDEDK
;
A
#
# COMPACT_ATOMS: atom_id res chain seq x y z
N MET A 1 -40.39 -19.68 -7.46
CA MET A 1 -39.73 -18.36 -7.37
C MET A 1 -38.35 -18.55 -6.76
N LEU A 2 -37.29 -18.48 -7.57
CA LEU A 2 -35.92 -18.56 -7.04
C LEU A 2 -35.59 -17.23 -6.37
N SER A 3 -35.53 -17.25 -5.03
CA SER A 3 -35.02 -16.13 -4.23
C SER A 3 -33.58 -15.83 -4.67
N ARG A 4 -33.39 -14.74 -5.41
CA ARG A 4 -32.05 -14.19 -5.66
C ARG A 4 -31.53 -13.72 -4.32
N PHE A 5 -30.76 -14.56 -3.62
CA PHE A 5 -29.95 -14.11 -2.50
C PHE A 5 -29.19 -12.86 -2.97
N PRO A 6 -29.26 -11.72 -2.25
CA PRO A 6 -28.54 -10.54 -2.67
C PRO A 6 -27.08 -10.95 -2.79
N LEU A 7 -26.50 -10.76 -3.99
CA LEU A 7 -25.09 -11.02 -4.26
C LEU A 7 -24.29 -10.41 -3.11
N ARG A 8 -23.84 -11.24 -2.17
CA ARG A 8 -23.06 -10.82 -1.01
C ARG A 8 -21.92 -9.99 -1.59
N PHE A 9 -21.91 -8.68 -1.32
CA PHE A 9 -20.93 -7.71 -1.81
C PHE A 9 -19.59 -8.38 -2.12
N ILE A 10 -19.40 -8.78 -3.38
CA ILE A 10 -18.16 -9.43 -3.82
C ILE A 10 -17.13 -8.31 -3.76
N ARG A 11 -16.29 -8.32 -2.72
CA ARG A 11 -15.27 -7.30 -2.57
C ARG A 11 -14.25 -7.49 -3.69
N ASP A 12 -14.15 -6.53 -4.58
CA ASP A 12 -13.19 -6.54 -5.69
C ASP A 12 -11.81 -6.91 -5.19
N LYS A 13 -11.27 -8.01 -5.70
CA LYS A 13 -9.92 -8.46 -5.37
C LYS A 13 -8.93 -7.41 -5.87
N PHE A 14 -7.80 -7.30 -5.18
CA PHE A 14 -6.72 -6.45 -5.71
C PHE A 14 -6.25 -7.05 -7.04
N LYS A 15 -6.09 -6.21 -8.05
CA LYS A 15 -5.57 -6.61 -9.36
C LYS A 15 -4.07 -6.86 -9.23
N GLU A 16 -3.38 -5.94 -8.59
CA GLU A 16 -1.97 -6.03 -8.25
C GLU A 16 -1.73 -6.93 -7.01
N PRO A 17 -0.61 -7.67 -6.97
CA PRO A 17 -0.28 -8.46 -5.80
C PRO A 17 0.10 -7.57 -4.62
N ARG A 18 -0.32 -7.99 -3.43
CA ARG A 18 0.09 -7.38 -2.16
C ARG A 18 1.42 -7.93 -1.68
N ILE A 19 2.11 -7.12 -0.89
CA ILE A 19 3.27 -7.55 -0.12
C ILE A 19 2.88 -8.67 0.85
N ARG A 20 3.71 -9.73 0.86
CA ARG A 20 3.69 -10.80 1.86
C ARG A 20 4.91 -10.62 2.74
N THR A 21 4.72 -10.15 3.97
CA THR A 21 5.82 -9.76 4.86
C THR A 21 6.58 -10.92 5.49
N PHE A 22 6.05 -12.14 5.42
CA PHE A 22 6.67 -13.32 6.04
C PHE A 22 8.08 -13.63 5.51
N LEU A 23 8.38 -13.22 4.28
CA LEU A 23 9.67 -13.50 3.62
C LEU A 23 10.80 -12.54 4.04
N TYR A 24 10.51 -11.57 4.90
CA TYR A 24 11.42 -10.48 5.21
C TYR A 24 11.94 -10.58 6.65
N THR A 25 13.25 -10.46 6.82
CA THR A 25 13.88 -10.37 8.13
C THR A 25 13.63 -8.99 8.74
N PRO A 26 12.97 -8.88 9.90
CA PRO A 26 12.71 -7.60 10.53
C PRO A 26 14.01 -6.91 10.97
N LEU A 27 14.00 -5.58 11.05
CA LEU A 27 15.07 -4.81 11.66
C LEU A 27 15.15 -5.11 13.15
N SER A 28 16.38 -5.21 13.65
CA SER A 28 16.64 -5.31 15.09
C SER A 28 16.18 -4.06 15.85
N LYS A 29 16.35 -2.87 15.26
CA LYS A 29 15.92 -1.59 15.83
C LYS A 29 14.87 -0.95 14.93
N PRO A 30 13.58 -0.95 15.32
CA PRO A 30 12.54 -0.36 14.51
C PRO A 30 12.61 1.18 14.55
N PRO A 31 12.28 1.87 13.44
CA PRO A 31 12.32 3.34 13.38
C PRO A 31 11.21 4.02 14.22
N GLY A 32 10.12 3.31 14.52
CA GLY A 32 9.01 3.84 15.32
C GLY A 32 8.27 5.00 14.62
N LEU A 33 7.83 5.98 15.39
CA LEU A 33 7.13 7.16 14.84
C LEU A 33 8.05 8.07 14.01
N ASN A 34 9.37 8.00 14.22
CA ASN A 34 10.37 8.81 13.51
C ASN A 34 10.72 8.25 12.12
N LEU A 35 9.81 7.50 11.51
CA LEU A 35 9.97 6.98 10.15
C LEU A 35 10.06 8.15 9.16
N LYS A 36 11.22 8.28 8.51
CA LYS A 36 11.46 9.25 7.45
C LYS A 36 11.43 8.56 6.08
N ALA A 37 10.90 9.26 5.08
CA ALA A 37 11.08 8.86 3.69
C ALA A 37 12.56 8.91 3.30
N GLN A 38 13.03 7.89 2.58
CA GLN A 38 14.37 7.90 1.98
C GLN A 38 14.42 8.90 0.80
N GLU A 39 15.59 9.50 0.57
CA GLU A 39 15.83 10.40 -0.56
C GLU A 39 15.61 9.66 -1.90
N GLY A 40 14.99 10.35 -2.86
CA GLY A 40 14.67 9.80 -4.18
C GLY A 40 13.40 8.93 -4.25
N TRP A 41 12.69 8.73 -3.14
CA TRP A 41 11.38 8.06 -3.16
C TRP A 41 10.26 9.04 -3.49
N THR A 42 9.69 8.91 -4.69
CA THR A 42 8.46 9.62 -5.07
C THR A 42 7.21 8.85 -4.59
N PRO A 43 6.08 9.52 -4.35
CA PRO A 43 4.80 8.87 -4.04
C PRO A 43 4.44 7.76 -5.02
N GLN A 44 4.68 8.01 -6.31
CA GLN A 44 4.44 7.06 -7.39
C GLN A 44 5.31 5.82 -7.26
N LYS A 45 6.63 6.00 -7.06
CA LYS A 45 7.56 4.87 -6.85
C LYS A 45 7.15 4.05 -5.62
N TYR A 46 6.84 4.71 -4.51
CA TYR A 46 6.46 4.07 -3.26
C TYR A 46 5.20 3.22 -3.39
N LEU A 47 4.11 3.82 -3.89
CA LEU A 47 2.82 3.15 -4.03
C LEU A 47 2.85 2.03 -5.09
N LYS A 48 3.65 2.20 -6.15
CA LYS A 48 3.92 1.13 -7.12
C LYS A 48 4.65 -0.05 -6.50
N LYS A 49 5.73 0.21 -5.74
CA LYS A 49 6.50 -0.84 -5.06
C LYS A 49 5.69 -1.56 -3.99
N ILE A 50 4.68 -0.93 -3.41
CA ILE A 50 3.78 -1.56 -2.44
C ILE A 50 2.64 -2.35 -3.12
N GLY A 51 2.22 -1.92 -4.30
CA GLY A 51 1.18 -2.55 -5.10
C GLY A 51 -0.19 -2.45 -4.44
N GLY A 52 -1.08 -3.40 -4.72
CA GLY A 52 -2.43 -3.39 -4.17
C GLY A 52 -3.29 -2.24 -4.71
N ASP A 53 -3.10 -1.90 -5.99
CA ASP A 53 -3.87 -0.91 -6.74
C ASP A 53 -3.78 0.49 -6.12
N THR A 54 -2.63 0.81 -5.52
CA THR A 54 -2.41 2.12 -4.90
C THR A 54 -1.71 3.12 -5.81
N GLU A 55 -1.07 2.66 -6.90
CA GLU A 55 -0.36 3.52 -7.87
C GLU A 55 -1.29 4.59 -8.47
N GLU A 56 -2.56 4.27 -8.70
CA GLU A 56 -3.58 5.17 -9.28
C GLU A 56 -3.87 6.41 -8.42
N PHE A 57 -3.49 6.36 -7.14
CA PHE A 57 -3.73 7.46 -6.20
C PHE A 57 -2.47 8.25 -5.89
N ALA A 58 -1.35 7.96 -6.57
CA ALA A 58 -0.07 8.61 -6.31
C ALA A 58 -0.10 10.13 -6.53
N GLU A 59 -0.82 10.59 -7.54
CA GLU A 59 -0.97 12.01 -7.88
C GLU A 59 -1.67 12.83 -6.77
N LYS A 60 -2.32 12.16 -5.81
CA LYS A 60 -3.02 12.81 -4.69
C LYS A 60 -2.09 13.14 -3.52
N PHE A 61 -0.81 12.78 -3.61
CA PHE A 61 0.18 12.99 -2.56
C PHE A 61 1.34 13.81 -3.12
N GLU A 62 1.78 14.79 -2.35
CA GLU A 62 2.92 15.64 -2.72
C GLU A 62 4.24 14.94 -2.39
N SER A 63 4.28 14.20 -1.27
CA SER A 63 5.48 13.52 -0.82
C SER A 63 5.17 12.17 -0.16
N VAL A 64 6.17 11.30 -0.09
CA VAL A 64 6.04 10.01 0.62
C VAL A 64 5.87 10.22 2.12
N GLN A 65 6.47 11.29 2.66
CA GLN A 65 6.32 11.66 4.06
C GLN A 65 4.86 11.98 4.39
N GLU A 66 4.17 12.69 3.49
CA GLU A 66 2.74 12.97 3.63
C GLU A 66 1.92 11.67 3.76
N ILE A 67 2.30 10.60 3.06
CA ILE A 67 1.63 9.29 3.16
C ILE A 67 1.84 8.66 4.55
N PHE A 68 3.03 8.81 5.13
CA PHE A 68 3.36 8.25 6.44
C PHE A 68 2.62 8.97 7.57
N ASP A 69 2.46 10.28 7.43
CA ASP A 69 1.83 11.13 8.43
C ASP A 69 0.30 11.16 8.27
N SER A 70 -0.19 10.83 7.07
CA SER A 70 -1.62 10.77 6.75
C SER A 70 -2.41 9.82 7.66
N LYS A 71 -3.53 10.33 8.17
CA LYS A 71 -4.50 9.55 8.94
C LYS A 71 -5.63 9.02 8.08
N ARG A 72 -6.40 8.06 8.62
CA ARG A 72 -7.48 7.36 7.88
C ARG A 72 -8.53 8.31 7.30
N TRP A 73 -8.82 9.41 7.98
CA TRP A 73 -9.80 10.42 7.54
C TRP A 73 -9.24 11.35 6.46
N GLU A 74 -7.98 11.75 6.54
CA GLU A 74 -7.31 12.54 5.49
C GLU A 74 -7.30 11.75 4.18
N LEU A 75 -6.93 10.47 4.24
CA LEU A 75 -7.01 9.58 3.09
C LEU A 75 -8.46 9.43 2.56
N LYS A 76 -9.47 9.55 3.44
CA LYS A 76 -10.89 9.57 3.03
C LYS A 76 -11.20 10.82 2.22
N GLY A 77 -10.74 11.98 2.69
CA GLY A 77 -10.92 13.27 2.04
C GLY A 77 -10.31 13.29 0.64
N LYS A 78 -9.16 12.63 0.46
CA LYS A 78 -8.53 12.41 -0.85
C LYS A 78 -9.30 11.45 -1.78
N GLY A 79 -10.43 10.88 -1.34
CA GLY A 79 -11.25 9.98 -2.15
C GLY A 79 -10.62 8.60 -2.38
N ILE A 80 -9.73 8.13 -1.49
CA ILE A 80 -9.11 6.81 -1.61
C ILE A 80 -10.09 5.74 -1.09
N PRO A 81 -10.31 4.62 -1.79
CA PRO A 81 -11.27 3.63 -1.34
C PRO A 81 -10.84 2.97 -0.02
N PRO A 82 -11.80 2.49 0.81
CA PRO A 82 -11.49 1.99 2.16
C PRO A 82 -10.46 0.86 2.21
N ARG A 83 -10.38 0.04 1.15
CA ARG A 83 -9.51 -1.14 1.08
C ARG A 83 -8.05 -0.73 0.90
N GLN A 84 -7.77 0.21 -0.01
CA GLN A 84 -6.47 0.81 -0.27
C GLN A 84 -5.99 1.61 0.94
N ARG A 85 -6.87 2.39 1.58
CA ARG A 85 -6.53 3.11 2.82
C ARG A 85 -6.03 2.19 3.92
N LYS A 86 -6.75 1.10 4.18
CA LYS A 86 -6.34 0.10 5.17
C LYS A 86 -5.01 -0.55 4.80
N TYR A 87 -4.76 -0.75 3.51
CA TYR A 87 -3.52 -1.37 3.04
C TYR A 87 -2.33 -0.44 3.20
N ILE A 88 -2.44 0.82 2.76
CA ILE A 88 -1.40 1.86 2.92
C ILE A 88 -1.03 1.99 4.41
N LEU A 89 -2.02 2.21 5.28
CA LEU A 89 -1.78 2.36 6.72
C LEU A 89 -1.15 1.12 7.36
N ARG A 90 -1.46 -0.08 6.86
CA ARG A 90 -0.84 -1.30 7.37
C ARG A 90 0.64 -1.38 6.97
N ILE A 91 0.97 -0.96 5.75
CA ILE A 91 2.36 -0.98 5.27
C ILE A 91 3.20 0.10 5.96
N THR A 92 2.65 1.29 6.20
CA THR A 92 3.35 2.33 6.98
C THR A 92 3.65 1.83 8.39
N GLU A 93 2.71 1.16 9.06
CA GLU A 93 2.94 0.52 10.36
C GLU A 93 4.01 -0.59 10.30
N TYR A 94 4.08 -1.36 9.21
CA TYR A 94 5.16 -2.35 9.05
C TYR A 94 6.53 -1.71 8.89
N LEU A 95 6.63 -0.59 8.19
CA LEU A 95 7.86 0.19 8.11
C LEU A 95 8.23 0.77 9.48
N ARG A 96 7.27 1.34 10.22
CA ARG A 96 7.48 1.85 11.60
C ARG A 96 7.97 0.77 12.56
N ARG A 97 7.41 -0.44 12.47
CA ARG A 97 7.78 -1.59 13.29
C ARG A 97 9.04 -2.31 12.81
N GLY A 98 9.66 -1.87 11.71
CA GLY A 98 10.82 -2.53 11.11
C GLY A 98 10.53 -3.92 10.57
N VAL A 99 9.26 -4.31 10.37
CA VAL A 99 8.88 -5.58 9.73
C VAL A 99 9.17 -5.53 8.23
N LEU A 100 9.13 -4.33 7.66
CA LEU A 100 9.44 -4.05 6.27
C LEU A 100 10.49 -2.94 6.21
N ASN A 101 11.39 -3.02 5.21
CA ASN A 101 12.44 -2.02 4.98
C ASN A 101 12.38 -1.50 3.54
N PHE A 102 12.92 -0.31 3.30
CA PHE A 102 12.99 0.26 1.96
C PHE A 102 13.88 -0.57 1.02
N ASP A 103 14.97 -1.16 1.50
CA ASP A 103 15.83 -2.04 0.68
C ASP A 103 15.06 -3.25 0.14
N MET A 104 14.08 -3.74 0.92
CA MET A 104 13.23 -4.86 0.52
C MET A 104 12.17 -4.42 -0.50
N LEU A 105 11.63 -3.22 -0.33
CA LEU A 105 10.75 -2.60 -1.31
C LEU A 105 11.48 -2.37 -2.63
N GLU A 106 12.73 -1.91 -2.59
CA GLU A 106 13.52 -1.64 -3.80
C GLU A 106 13.77 -2.92 -4.60
N LYS A 107 14.15 -4.01 -3.92
CA LYS A 107 14.35 -5.35 -4.51
C LYS A 107 13.10 -5.93 -5.14
N ARG A 108 11.90 -5.46 -4.76
CA ARG A 108 10.65 -5.98 -5.30
C ARG A 108 10.50 -5.56 -6.76
N THR A 109 10.42 -6.54 -7.66
CA THR A 109 9.96 -6.32 -9.03
C THR A 109 8.48 -5.99 -9.02
N ALA A 110 8.08 -4.93 -9.74
CA ALA A 110 6.67 -4.61 -9.92
C ALA A 110 6.06 -5.76 -10.72
N ALA A 111 5.14 -6.51 -10.10
CA ALA A 111 4.43 -7.56 -10.82
C ALA A 111 3.37 -6.89 -11.70
N PRO A 112 3.26 -7.27 -12.99
CA PRO A 112 2.33 -6.65 -13.92
C PRO A 112 0.88 -6.82 -13.43
N ARG A 113 0.02 -5.88 -13.83
CA ARG A 113 -1.42 -6.00 -13.60
C ARG A 113 -1.93 -7.18 -14.41
N LYS A 114 -2.78 -8.01 -13.81
CA LYS A 114 -3.39 -9.17 -14.49
C LYS A 114 -4.22 -8.82 -15.74
N ASP A 115 -4.52 -7.54 -15.91
CA ASP A 115 -5.33 -7.03 -17.01
C ASP A 115 -4.49 -6.70 -18.25
N GLU A 116 -3.16 -6.61 -18.15
CA GLU A 116 -2.26 -6.23 -19.26
C GLU A 116 -1.84 -7.40 -20.16
N ASP A 117 -2.10 -8.64 -19.74
CA ASP A 117 -1.75 -9.87 -20.47
C ASP A 117 -2.91 -10.42 -21.34
N LYS A 118 -3.89 -9.58 -21.71
CA LYS A 118 -5.10 -9.98 -22.45
C LYS A 118 -5.31 -9.21 -23.74
#